data_AF-A0A522EYI6-F1
#
_entry.id   AF-A0A522EYI6-F1
#
_cell.length_a   1.000
_cell.length_b   1.000
_cell.length_c   1.000
_cell.angle_alpha   90.00
_cell.angle_beta   90.00
_cell.angle_gamma   90.00
#
_symmetry.space_group_name_H-M   'P 1'
#
loop_
_entity.id
_entity.type
_entity.pdbx_description
1 polymer ?
#
loop_
_entity_poly.entity_id
_entity_poly.type
_entity_poly.pdbx_seq_one_letter_code
_entity_poly.pdbx_strand_id
1 'polypeptide(L)' 'MDLLLIGGIIYGVILIMVMFVKTKFTEPFRIDALIIPGFSEKTRPINLVAGICFAGYSIYSLLNG' A
#
# COMPACT_ATOMS: atom_id res chain seq x y z
N MET A 1 -0.44 17.76 -12.93
CA MET A 1 -0.64 16.37 -12.46
C MET A 1 0.01 16.28 -11.10
N ASP A 2 -0.77 16.00 -10.04
CA ASP A 2 -0.24 15.97 -8.68
C ASP A 2 0.61 14.71 -8.46
N LEU A 3 1.93 14.89 -8.33
CA LEU A 3 2.91 13.84 -8.11
C LEU A 3 2.63 13.05 -6.82
N LEU A 4 2.05 13.69 -5.81
CA LEU A 4 1.71 13.03 -4.55
C LEU A 4 0.57 12.03 -4.75
N LEU A 5 -0.47 12.42 -5.50
CA LEU A 5 -1.61 11.54 -5.79
C LEU A 5 -1.17 10.34 -6.62
N ILE A 6 -0.36 10.56 -7.66
CA ILE A 6 0.19 9.48 -8.50
C ILE A 6 1.03 8.52 -7.64
N GLY A 7 1.89 9.06 -6.78
CA GLY A 7 2.68 8.25 -5.84
C GLY A 7 1.80 7.42 -4.91
N GLY A 8 0.72 8.00 -4.37
CA GLY A 8 -0.23 7.29 -3.53
C GLY A 8 -0.96 6.15 -4.25
N ILE A 9 -1.29 6.32 -5.55
CA ILE A 9 -1.85 5.24 -6.37
C ILE A 9 -0.84 4.11 -6.54
N ILE A 10 0.39 4.43 -6.95
CA ILE A 10 1.46 3.44 -7.17
C ILE A 10 1.75 2.68 -5.89
N TYR A 11 1.92 3.39 -4.78
CA TYR A 11 2.20 2.76 -3.48
C TYR A 11 1.01 1.94 -2.98
N GLY A 12 -0.22 2.42 -3.17
CA GLY A 12 -1.42 1.67 -2.84
C GLY A 12 -1.53 0.34 -3.60
N VAL A 13 -1.22 0.35 -4.89
CA VAL A 13 -1.17 -0.88 -5.72
C VAL A 13 -0.09 -1.83 -5.23
N ILE A 14 1.11 -1.32 -4.89
CA ILE A 14 2.18 -2.15 -4.32
C ILE A 14 1.73 -2.81 -3.02
N LEU A 15 1.07 -2.07 -2.13
CA LEU A 15 0.57 -2.60 -0.86
C LEU A 15 -0.54 -3.66 -1.03
N ILE A 16 -1.40 -3.49 -2.02
CA ILE A 16 -2.37 -4.54 -2.40
C ILE A 16 -1.62 -5.80 -2.86
N MET A 17 -0.60 -5.64 -3.72
CA MET A 17 0.20 -6.76 -4.23
C MET A 17 0.98 -7.48 -3.13
N VAL A 18 1.50 -6.76 -2.13
CA VAL A 18 2.24 -7.30 -0.97
C VAL A 18 1.44 -8.37 -0.18
N MET A 19 0.11 -8.28 -0.19
CA MET A 19 -0.76 -9.28 0.44
C MET A 19 -0.67 -10.63 -0.28
N PHE A 20 -0.60 -10.63 -1.61
CA PHE A 20 -0.67 -11.83 -2.44
C PHE A 20 0.70 -12.33 -2.90
N VAL A 21 1.66 -11.42 -3.09
CA VAL A 21 2.95 -11.69 -3.70
C VAL A 21 4.07 -11.46 -2.70
N LYS A 22 4.73 -12.55 -2.32
CA LYS A 22 5.88 -12.55 -1.40
C LYS A 22 7.18 -12.62 -2.19
N THR A 23 7.86 -11.49 -2.33
CA THR A 23 9.12 -11.41 -3.05
C THR A 23 10.08 -10.47 -2.34
N LYS A 24 11.38 -10.64 -2.57
CA LYS A 24 12.41 -9.71 -2.07
C LYS A 24 12.15 -8.24 -2.49
N PHE A 25 11.36 -8.03 -3.53
CA PHE A 25 10.97 -6.71 -4.01
C PHE A 25 9.73 -6.16 -3.33
N THR A 26 8.76 -6.99 -2.92
CA THR A 26 7.53 -6.52 -2.26
C THR A 26 7.70 -6.37 -0.75
N GLU A 27 8.52 -7.21 -0.11
CA GLU A 27 8.74 -7.17 1.35
C GLU A 27 9.20 -5.80 1.90
N PRO A 28 10.09 -5.03 1.24
CA PRO A 28 10.52 -3.73 1.76
C PRO A 28 9.42 -2.67 1.80
N PHE A 29 8.35 -2.83 1.01
CA PHE A 29 7.27 -1.84 0.92
C PHE A 29 6.16 -2.06 1.94
N ARG A 30 6.23 -3.15 2.71
CA ARG A 30 5.26 -3.53 3.72
C ARG A 30 5.06 -2.43 4.75
N ILE A 31 3.86 -1.89 4.80
CA ILE A 31 3.50 -0.89 5.81
C ILE A 31 3.39 -1.53 7.18
N ASP A 32 2.93 -2.79 7.27
CA ASP A 32 2.82 -3.49 8.56
C ASP A 32 4.18 -3.70 9.22
N ALA A 33 5.24 -3.88 8.44
CA ALA A 33 6.61 -3.99 8.93
C ALA A 33 7.16 -2.69 9.53
N LEU A 34 6.63 -1.54 9.10
CA LEU A 34 7.05 -0.22 9.61
C LEU A 34 6.37 0.14 10.93
N ILE A 35 5.18 -0.41 11.18
CA ILE A 35 4.33 0.02 12.30
C ILE A 35 4.28 -1.04 13.42
N ILE A 36 4.43 -2.33 13.09
CA ILE A 36 4.22 -3.43 14.04
C ILE A 36 5.56 -4.11 14.38
N PRO A 37 6.02 -4.03 15.63
CA PRO A 37 7.14 -4.84 16.11
C PRO A 37 6.81 -6.33 16.01
N GLY A 38 7.70 -7.12 15.41
CA GLY A 38 7.46 -8.55 15.19
C GLY A 38 6.38 -8.84 14.15
N PHE A 39 6.26 -7.97 13.13
CA PHE A 39 5.38 -8.20 11.98
C PHE A 39 5.55 -9.63 11.43
N SER A 40 4.45 -10.20 10.96
CA SER A 40 4.42 -11.59 10.52
C SER A 40 3.46 -11.78 9.34
N GLU A 41 3.20 -13.02 8.98
CA GLU A 41 2.19 -13.35 7.98
C GLU A 41 0.78 -12.93 8.41
N LYS A 42 0.51 -12.94 9.71
CA LYS A 42 -0.81 -12.56 10.26
C LYS A 42 -1.09 -11.07 10.12
N THR A 43 -0.06 -10.24 9.99
CA THR A 43 -0.19 -8.78 9.85
C THR A 43 -0.23 -8.33 8.40
N ARG A 44 0.04 -9.24 7.42
CA ARG A 44 -0.01 -8.91 5.99
C ARG A 44 -1.33 -8.30 5.52
N PRO A 45 -2.52 -8.73 5.98
CA PRO A 45 -3.79 -8.14 5.55
C PRO A 45 -3.88 -6.62 5.77
N ILE A 46 -3.08 -6.06 6.70
CA ILE A 46 -3.00 -4.61 6.92
C ILE A 46 -2.49 -3.88 5.67
N ASN A 47 -1.58 -4.49 4.92
CA ASN A 47 -1.10 -3.92 3.64
C ASN A 47 -2.23 -3.84 2.62
N LEU A 48 -3.10 -4.84 2.54
CA LEU A 48 -4.24 -4.80 1.63
C LEU A 48 -5.18 -3.65 1.97
N VAL A 49 -5.57 -3.53 3.25
CA VAL A 49 -6.46 -2.46 3.72
C VAL A 49 -5.84 -1.10 3.48
N ALA A 50 -4.58 -0.91 3.90
CA ALA A 50 -3.85 0.33 3.66
C ALA A 50 -3.74 0.64 2.17
N GLY A 51 -3.42 -0.35 1.34
CA GLY A 51 -3.28 -0.20 -0.10
C GLY A 51 -4.57 0.25 -0.78
N ILE A 52 -5.71 -0.32 -0.39
CA ILE A 52 -7.04 0.12 -0.85
C ILE A 52 -7.31 1.57 -0.40
N CYS A 53 -6.99 1.93 0.83
CA CYS A 53 -7.16 3.30 1.32
C CYS A 53 -6.28 4.30 0.53
N PHE A 54 -4.99 4.01 0.34
CA PHE A 54 -4.08 4.87 -0.41
C PHE A 54 -4.50 5.01 -1.87
N ALA A 55 -4.71 3.90 -2.57
CA ALA A 55 -5.11 3.93 -3.98
C ALA A 55 -6.49 4.57 -4.15
N GLY A 56 -7.46 4.19 -3.33
CA GLY A 56 -8.83 4.70 -3.39
C GLY A 56 -8.90 6.20 -3.13
N TYR A 57 -8.24 6.68 -2.07
CA TYR A 57 -8.19 8.11 -1.76
C TYR A 57 -7.51 8.91 -2.87
N SER A 58 -6.35 8.45 -3.34
CA SER A 58 -5.62 9.17 -4.39
C SER A 58 -6.37 9.19 -5.72
N ILE A 59 -7.03 8.10 -6.12
CA ILE A 59 -7.89 8.06 -7.31
C ILE A 59 -9.07 9.02 -7.14
N TYR A 60 -9.77 8.95 -6.00
CA TYR A 60 -10.90 9.83 -5.74
C TYR A 60 -10.49 11.31 -5.79
N SER A 61 -9.37 11.65 -5.17
CA SER A 61 -8.83 13.01 -5.13
C SER A 61 -8.39 13.49 -6.52
N LEU A 62 -7.85 12.61 -7.36
CA LEU A 62 -7.44 12.97 -8.72
C LEU A 62 -8.64 13.19 -9.66
N LEU A 63 -9.79 12.57 -9.36
CA LEU A 63 -11.03 12.71 -10.13
C LEU A 63 -11.90 13.89 -9.69
N ASN A 64 -11.80 14.32 -8.43
CA ASN A 64 -12.64 15.38 -7.85
C ASN A 64 -11.86 16.64 -7.43
N GLY A 65 -10.53 16.63 -7.57
CA GLY A 65 -9.63 17.73 -7.25
C GLY A 65 -9.23 18.56 -8.47
#